data_AF-A0AAD6LV45-F1
#
_entry.id   AF-A0AAD6LV45-F1
#
_cell.length_a   1.000
_cell.length_b   1.000
_cell.length_c   1.000
_cell.angle_alpha   90.00
_cell.angle_beta   90.00
_cell.angle_gamma   90.00
#
_symmetry.space_group_name_H-M   'P 1'
#
loop_
_entity.id
_entity.type
_entity.pdbx_description
1 polymer ?
#
loop_
_entity_poly.entity_id
_entity_poly.type
_entity_poly.pdbx_seq_one_letter_code
_entity_poly.pdbx_strand_id
1 'polypeptide(L)' 'MFMDGLVLFLKFSFVVLALRSGLALKHSIDVGVGVIDADYRGLIGLLL' A
#
# COMPACT_ATOMS: atom_id res chain seq x y z
N MET A 1 18.18 -6.80 -6.64
CA MET A 1 17.57 -7.52 -5.51
C MET A 1 16.87 -6.50 -4.63
N PHE A 2 15.60 -6.21 -4.93
CA PHE A 2 14.65 -5.55 -4.04
C PHE A 2 13.33 -6.27 -4.31
N MET A 3 12.81 -6.95 -3.28
CA MET A 3 11.85 -8.03 -3.39
C MET A 3 10.42 -7.49 -3.15
N ASP A 4 9.45 -8.12 -3.85
CA ASP A 4 8.04 -8.25 -3.47
C ASP A 4 7.03 -7.11 -3.65
N GLY A 5 7.20 -6.22 -4.61
CA GLY A 5 6.09 -5.33 -4.97
C GLY A 5 6.43 -4.38 -6.10
N LEU A 6 5.58 -4.37 -7.13
CA LEU A 6 5.67 -3.45 -8.25
C LEU A 6 5.51 -2.00 -7.74
N VAL A 7 6.62 -1.32 -7.47
CA VAL A 7 6.63 0.13 -7.31
C VAL A 7 6.65 0.72 -8.72
N LEU A 8 5.47 0.98 -9.27
CA LEU A 8 5.35 1.75 -10.49
C LEU A 8 5.66 3.21 -10.13
N PHE A 9 6.81 3.72 -10.58
CA PHE A 9 7.21 5.12 -10.42
C PHE A 9 6.38 6.00 -11.37
N LEU A 10 5.06 6.00 -11.17
CA LEU A 10 4.15 6.95 -11.79
C LEU A 10 4.20 8.19 -10.91
N LYS A 11 4.61 9.33 -11.48
CA LYS A 11 4.74 10.60 -10.78
C LYS A 11 3.35 11.17 -10.48
N PHE A 12 2.64 10.53 -9.57
CA PHE A 12 1.37 10.99 -9.02
C PHE A 12 1.64 11.71 -7.71
N SER A 13 0.90 12.80 -7.47
CA SER A 13 0.95 13.58 -6.22
C SER A 13 0.41 12.81 -5.00
N PHE A 14 0.11 11.52 -5.13
CA PHE A 14 -0.38 10.65 -4.07
C PHE A 14 -0.10 9.18 -4.40
N VAL A 15 -0.09 8.34 -3.38
CA VAL A 15 0.04 6.89 -3.49
C VAL A 15 -1.20 6.22 -2.91
N VAL A 16 -1.69 5.17 -3.58
CA VAL A 16 -2.78 4.32 -3.09
C VAL A 16 -2.19 3.01 -2.59
N LEU A 17 -2.46 2.69 -1.32
CA LEU A 17 -2.14 1.40 -0.71
C LEU A 17 -3.39 0.53 -0.70
N ALA A 18 -3.24 -0.71 -1.18
CA ALA A 18 -4.25 -1.75 -1.08
C ALA A 18 -3.56 -3.09 -0.85
N LEU A 19 -4.26 -4.00 -0.19
CA LEU A 19 -3.74 -5.33 0.08
C LEU A 19 -3.65 -6.16 -1.22
N ARG A 20 -2.63 -7.01 -1.31
CA ARG A 20 -2.54 -8.00 -2.38
C ARG A 20 -3.70 -9.00 -2.23
N SER A 21 -4.44 -9.23 -3.31
CA SER A 21 -5.66 -10.07 -3.34
C SER A 21 -5.53 -11.44 -2.65
N GLY A 22 -4.34 -12.04 -2.66
CA GLY A 22 -4.08 -13.33 -2.00
C GLY A 22 -4.08 -13.28 -0.46
N LEU A 23 -3.83 -12.13 0.16
CA LEU A 23 -3.81 -12.00 1.62
C LEU A 23 -5.23 -11.87 2.18
N ALA A 24 -6.10 -11.13 1.49
CA ALA A 24 -7.53 -11.05 1.80
C ALA A 24 -8.24 -12.40 1.58
N LEU A 25 -8.01 -13.04 0.42
CA LEU A 25 -8.74 -14.26 0.06
C LEU A 25 -8.28 -15.51 0.81
N LYS A 26 -7.00 -15.62 1.16
CA LYS A 26 -6.46 -16.84 1.78
C LYS A 26 -6.30 -16.75 3.29
N HIS A 27 -6.18 -15.53 3.83
CA HIS A 27 -5.84 -15.33 5.24
C HIS A 27 -6.82 -14.38 5.96
N SER A 28 -7.87 -13.90 5.30
CA SER A 28 -8.91 -13.02 5.87
C SER A 28 -8.37 -11.75 6.55
N ILE A 29 -7.21 -11.28 6.10
CA ILE A 29 -6.60 -10.03 6.53
C ILE A 29 -7.03 -8.99 5.49
N ASP A 30 -7.71 -7.93 5.90
CA ASP A 30 -8.11 -6.83 5.02
C ASP A 30 -7.57 -5.51 5.58
N VAL A 31 -6.88 -4.76 4.72
CA VAL A 31 -6.61 -3.36 4.96
C VAL A 31 -7.32 -2.63 3.83
N GLY A 32 -8.34 -1.85 4.15
CA GLY A 32 -9.08 -1.06 3.18
C GLY A 32 -8.19 -0.10 2.38
N VAL A 33 -8.80 0.71 1.51
CA VAL A 33 -8.04 1.62 0.65
C VAL A 33 -7.41 2.76 1.46
N GLY A 34 -6.07 2.80 1.50
CA GLY A 34 -5.30 3.90 2.09
C GLY A 34 -4.81 4.87 1.03
N VAL A 35 -5.00 6.18 1.26
CA VAL A 35 -4.46 7.25 0.41
C VAL A 35 -3.40 8.01 1.19
N ILE A 36 -2.21 8.14 0.61
CA ILE A 36 -1.08 8.87 1.20
C ILE A 36 -0.74 10.05 0.31
N ASP A 37 -0.67 11.24 0.90
CA ASP A 37 -0.27 12.46 0.19
C ASP A 37 1.23 12.48 -0.11
N ALA A 38 1.62 13.14 -1.19
CA ALA A 38 3.01 13.24 -1.62
C ALA A 38 3.90 14.02 -0.64
N ASP A 39 3.32 14.90 0.19
CA ASP A 39 4.05 15.66 1.20
C ASP A 39 3.99 15.03 2.61
N TYR A 40 3.37 13.86 2.75
CA TYR A 40 3.35 13.15 4.03
C TYR A 40 4.75 12.65 4.42
N ARG A 41 5.26 13.13 5.56
CA ARG A 41 6.60 12.81 6.09
C ARG A 41 6.57 11.97 7.37
N GLY A 42 5.38 11.61 7.84
CA GLY A 42 5.21 10.80 9.05
C GLY A 42 5.49 9.32 8.80
N LEU A 43 5.53 8.54 9.88
CA LEU A 43 5.59 7.08 9.76
C LEU A 43 4.28 6.57 9.11
N ILE A 44 4.39 5.63 8.19
CA ILE A 44 3.23 4.98 7.57
C ILE A 44 2.94 3.69 8.35
N GLY A 45 1.78 3.64 9.00
CA GLY A 45 1.27 2.44 9.66
C GLY A 45 0.18 1.77 8.83
N LEU A 46 0.08 0.45 8.93
CA LEU A 46 -1.04 -0.34 8.44
C LEU A 46 -1.88 -0.77 9.65
N LEU A 47 -3.20 -0.59 9.56
CA LEU A 47 -4.16 -1.09 10.54
C LEU A 47 -4.76 -2.40 10.01
N LEU A 48 -4.61 -3.49 10.76
CA LEU A 48 -5.02 -4.85 10.43
C LEU A 48 -6.09 -5.34 11.40
#